data_AF-R6U0I2-F1
#
_entry.id   AF-R6U0I2-F1
#
_cell.length_a   1.000
_cell.length_b   1.000
_cell.length_c   1.000
_cell.angle_alpha   90.00
_cell.angle_beta   90.00
_cell.angle_gamma   90.00
#
_symmetry.space_group_name_H-M   'P 1'
#
loop_
_entity.id
_entity.type
_entity.pdbx_description
1 polymer ?
#
loop_
_entity_poly.entity_id
_entity_poly.type
_entity_poly.pdbx_seq_one_letter_code
_entity_poly.pdbx_strand_id
1 'polypeptide(L)'
;MKSKNAIKQFIKYETGIEISNLLNKYIANPTLVHTANKQTLLLLAEEFEPIYQKYIGILDGPNEIGKIKIFGFFLKSRIERIPELQQYLM
;
A
#
# COMPACT_ATOMS: atom_id res chain seq x y z
N MET A 1 -19.06 5.44 -14.21
CA MET A 1 -18.50 4.55 -13.16
C MET A 1 -16.98 4.71 -13.12
N LYS A 2 -16.42 5.63 -12.32
CA LYS A 2 -14.97 5.80 -12.22
C LYS A 2 -14.38 4.80 -11.22
N SER A 3 -13.85 3.71 -11.77
CA SER A 3 -12.59 3.08 -11.39
C SER A 3 -12.41 2.50 -9.98
N LYS A 4 -13.07 1.38 -9.68
CA LYS A 4 -12.68 0.52 -8.53
C LYS A 4 -11.27 -0.09 -8.69
N ASN A 5 -10.67 -0.05 -9.89
CA ASN A 5 -9.41 -0.73 -10.21
C ASN A 5 -8.30 0.18 -10.78
N ALA A 6 -8.43 1.52 -10.72
CA ALA A 6 -7.41 2.43 -11.29
C ALA A 6 -6.03 2.16 -10.72
N ILE A 7 -5.93 2.01 -9.39
CA ILE A 7 -4.65 1.83 -8.71
C ILE A 7 -4.04 0.47 -9.07
N LYS A 8 -4.86 -0.60 -9.06
CA LYS A 8 -4.43 -1.93 -9.50
C LYS A 8 -3.93 -1.95 -10.94
N GLN A 9 -4.62 -1.28 -11.86
CA GLN A 9 -4.20 -1.17 -13.26
C GLN A 9 -2.91 -0.34 -13.40
N PHE A 10 -2.82 0.77 -12.67
CA PHE A 10 -1.65 1.63 -12.64
C PHE A 10 -0.41 0.88 -12.14
N ILE A 11 -0.51 0.19 -11.00
CA ILE A 11 0.62 -0.57 -10.44
C ILE A 11 1.05 -1.66 -11.42
N LYS A 12 0.11 -2.40 -12.03
CA LYS A 12 0.45 -3.41 -13.04
C LYS A 12 1.16 -2.81 -14.26
N TYR A 13 0.67 -1.67 -14.76
CA TYR A 13 1.26 -1.00 -15.91
C TYR A 13 2.69 -0.49 -15.62
N GLU A 14 2.88 0.19 -14.50
CA GLU A 14 4.16 0.80 -14.14
C GLU A 14 5.20 -0.22 -13.67
N THR A 15 4.77 -1.29 -12.99
CA THR A 15 5.68 -2.19 -12.25
C THR A 15 5.69 -3.62 -12.76
N GLY A 16 4.69 -4.03 -13.54
CA GLY A 16 4.45 -5.43 -13.86
C GLY A 16 3.86 -6.26 -12.71
N ILE A 17 3.73 -5.70 -11.51
CA ILE A 17 3.24 -6.40 -10.31
C ILE A 17 1.70 -6.42 -10.33
N GLU A 18 1.12 -7.61 -10.18
CA GLU A 18 -0.30 -7.75 -9.91
C GLU A 18 -0.58 -7.69 -8.42
N ILE A 19 -1.52 -6.83 -8.02
CA ILE A 19 -1.96 -6.73 -6.63
C ILE A 19 -3.34 -7.34 -6.41
N SER A 20 -3.54 -7.84 -5.21
CA SER A 20 -4.78 -8.33 -4.65
C SER A 20 -5.83 -7.23 -4.59
N ASN A 21 -7.10 -7.65 -4.58
CA ASN A 21 -8.21 -6.72 -4.37
C ASN A 21 -8.19 -6.13 -2.94
N LEU A 22 -7.56 -6.84 -1.99
CA LEU A 22 -7.35 -6.37 -0.64
C LEU A 22 -6.42 -5.16 -0.66
N LEU A 23 -5.20 -5.31 -1.18
CA LEU A 23 -4.24 -4.21 -1.25
C LEU A 23 -4.79 -3.02 -2.05
N ASN A 24 -5.44 -3.27 -3.19
CA ASN A 24 -6.07 -2.21 -3.99
C ASN A 24 -7.13 -1.43 -3.18
N LYS A 25 -7.96 -2.10 -2.37
CA LYS A 25 -8.95 -1.46 -1.50
C LYS A 25 -8.29 -0.54 -0.49
N TYR A 26 -7.19 -0.98 0.11
CA TYR A 26 -6.47 -0.21 1.13
C TYR A 26 -5.67 0.96 0.55
N ILE A 27 -5.06 0.82 -0.63
CA ILE A 27 -4.42 1.96 -1.30
C ILE A 27 -5.48 2.98 -1.77
N ALA A 28 -6.65 2.52 -2.21
CA ALA A 28 -7.74 3.40 -2.63
C ALA A 28 -8.37 4.17 -1.44
N ASN A 29 -8.38 3.58 -0.24
CA ASN A 29 -8.80 4.23 1.00
C ASN A 29 -7.82 3.92 2.15
N PRO A 30 -6.72 4.68 2.26
CA PRO A 30 -5.65 4.43 3.23
C PRO A 30 -6.10 4.44 4.69
N THR A 31 -7.15 5.18 5.03
CA THR A 31 -7.65 5.29 6.42
C THR A 31 -8.12 3.95 7.01
N LEU A 32 -8.49 2.97 6.17
CA LEU A 32 -8.88 1.63 6.61
C LEU A 32 -7.78 0.91 7.39
N VAL A 33 -6.52 1.28 7.16
CA VAL A 33 -5.34 0.74 7.87
C VAL A 33 -5.46 0.92 9.39
N HIS A 34 -6.10 2.00 9.86
CA HIS A 34 -6.24 2.25 11.30
C HIS A 34 -7.10 1.20 12.01
N THR A 35 -8.07 0.61 11.30
CA THR A 35 -9.00 -0.41 11.82
C THR A 35 -8.61 -1.84 11.45
N ALA A 36 -7.54 -2.03 10.67
CA ALA A 36 -7.09 -3.35 10.26
C ALA A 36 -6.54 -4.15 11.43
N ASN A 37 -6.87 -5.44 11.48
CA ASN A 37 -6.30 -6.37 12.46
C ASN A 37 -4.86 -6.77 12.09
N LYS A 38 -4.14 -7.40 13.03
CA LYS A 38 -2.73 -7.79 12.86
C LYS A 38 -2.48 -8.63 11.60
N GLN A 39 -3.33 -9.62 11.34
CA GLN A 39 -3.20 -10.50 10.18
C GLN A 39 -3.37 -9.74 8.86
N THR A 40 -4.31 -8.80 8.81
CA THR A 40 -4.52 -7.96 7.62
C THR A 40 -3.33 -7.03 7.39
N LEU A 41 -2.79 -6.43 8.44
CA LEU A 41 -1.59 -5.58 8.34
C LEU A 41 -0.39 -6.36 7.82
N LEU A 42 -0.20 -7.60 8.27
CA LEU A 42 0.85 -8.49 7.78
C LEU A 42 0.73 -8.75 6.27
N LEU A 43 -0.44 -9.20 5.81
CA LEU A 43 -0.69 -9.46 4.39
C LEU A 43 -0.46 -8.21 3.53
N LEU A 44 -0.88 -7.05 4.04
CA LEU A 44 -0.65 -5.78 3.35
C LEU A 44 0.84 -5.42 3.29
N ALA A 45 1.62 -5.67 4.33
CA ALA A 45 3.05 -5.36 4.37
C ALA A 45 3.84 -6.20 3.36
N GLU A 46 3.64 -7.52 3.39
CA GLU A 46 4.32 -8.47 2.52
C GLU A 46 4.01 -8.19 1.04
N GLU A 47 2.75 -7.91 0.72
CA GLU A 47 2.35 -7.62 -0.66
C GLU A 47 2.81 -6.23 -1.13
N PHE A 48 2.90 -5.25 -0.21
CA PHE A 48 3.18 -3.86 -0.57
C PHE A 48 4.67 -3.53 -0.67
N GLU A 49 5.54 -4.27 0.02
CA GLU A 49 7.00 -4.06 0.02
C GLU A 49 7.61 -3.82 -1.37
N PRO A 50 7.42 -4.69 -2.39
CA PRO A 50 8.04 -4.47 -3.70
C PRO A 50 7.48 -3.24 -4.44
N ILE A 51 6.27 -2.80 -4.10
CA ILE A 51 5.66 -1.60 -4.67
C ILE A 51 6.27 -0.37 -4.01
N TYR A 52 6.37 -0.36 -2.67
CA TYR A 52 6.93 0.75 -1.91
C TYR A 52 8.35 1.10 -2.35
N GLN A 53 9.22 0.11 -2.50
CA GLN A 53 10.61 0.30 -2.93
C GLN A 53 10.74 1.04 -4.27
N LYS A 54 9.76 0.86 -5.18
CA LYS A 54 9.75 1.56 -6.47
C LYS A 54 9.33 3.02 -6.39
N TYR A 55 8.49 3.39 -5.41
CA TYR A 55 7.90 4.73 -5.32
C TYR A 55 8.50 5.60 -4.20
N ILE A 56 9.33 5.06 -3.30
CA ILE A 56 9.86 5.76 -2.11
C ILE A 56 10.68 7.01 -2.47
N GLY A 57 11.35 7.03 -3.63
CA GLY A 57 12.20 8.14 -4.09
C GLY A 57 11.56 9.12 -5.07
N ILE A 58 10.33 8.86 -5.54
CA ILE A 58 9.66 9.75 -6.49
C ILE A 58 9.12 10.93 -5.71
N LEU A 59 9.34 12.18 -6.14
CA LEU A 59 8.84 13.37 -5.45
C LEU A 59 7.47 13.78 -5.99
N ASP A 60 7.36 13.94 -7.31
CA ASP A 60 6.13 14.31 -8.03
C ASP A 60 5.67 13.20 -8.97
N GLY A 61 4.37 13.13 -9.25
CA GLY A 61 3.83 12.15 -10.19
C GLY A 61 2.30 12.10 -10.23
N PRO A 62 1.72 11.11 -10.93
CA PRO A 62 0.29 10.89 -10.99
C PRO A 62 -0.34 10.77 -9.60
N ASN A 63 -1.63 11.10 -9.50
CA ASN A 63 -2.40 11.04 -8.25
C ASN A 63 -2.33 9.65 -7.57
N GLU A 64 -2.20 8.60 -8.36
CA GLU A 64 -2.02 7.21 -7.92
C GLU A 64 -0.76 7.04 -7.07
N ILE A 65 0.36 7.68 -7.43
CA ILE A 65 1.60 7.66 -6.63
C ILE A 65 1.37 8.34 -5.28
N GLY A 66 0.63 9.46 -5.26
CA GLY A 66 0.25 10.12 -4.01
C GLY A 66 -0.52 9.19 -3.07
N LYS A 67 -1.50 8.43 -3.60
CA LYS A 67 -2.27 7.46 -2.80
C LYS A 67 -1.41 6.30 -2.29
N ILE A 68 -0.53 5.76 -3.14
CA ILE A 68 0.44 4.71 -2.78
C ILE A 68 1.32 5.16 -1.61
N LYS A 69 1.86 6.38 -1.67
CA LYS A 69 2.69 6.94 -0.59
C LYS A 69 1.92 7.14 0.71
N ILE A 70 0.72 7.73 0.65
CA ILE A 70 -0.13 7.94 1.85
C ILE A 70 -0.45 6.60 2.50
N PHE A 71 -0.80 5.59 1.70
CA PHE A 71 -1.01 4.23 2.20
C PHE A 71 0.25 3.66 2.87
N GLY A 72 1.41 3.75 2.21
CA GLY A 72 2.67 3.28 2.77
C GLY A 72 3.01 3.94 4.11
N PHE A 73 2.81 5.25 4.22
CA PHE A 73 3.00 6.00 5.46
C PHE A 73 2.10 5.50 6.60
N PHE A 74 0.80 5.31 6.34
CA PHE A 74 -0.12 4.80 7.36
C PHE A 74 0.16 3.34 7.73
N LEU A 75 0.49 2.50 6.74
CA LEU A 75 0.83 1.10 6.98
C LEU A 75 2.07 1.00 7.86
N LYS A 76 3.15 1.70 7.50
CA LYS A 76 4.37 1.78 8.30
C LYS A 76 4.08 2.24 9.73
N SER A 77 3.36 3.35 9.88
CA SER A 77 2.98 3.90 11.21
C SER A 77 2.18 2.91 12.07
N ARG A 78 1.37 2.03 11.46
CA ARG A 78 0.63 0.98 12.20
C ARG A 78 1.52 -0.20 12.57
N ILE A 79 2.37 -0.64 11.66
CA ILE A 79 3.32 -1.74 11.87
C ILE A 79 4.32 -1.38 12.98
N GLU A 80 4.86 -0.15 12.99
CA GLU A 80 5.81 0.33 14.02
C GLU A 80 5.24 0.21 15.44
N ARG A 81 3.92 0.34 15.58
CA ARG A 81 3.21 0.28 16.88
C ARG A 81 2.87 -1.15 17.33
N ILE A 82 3.15 -2.17 16.52
CA ILE A 82 2.87 -3.58 16.81
C ILE A 82 4.21 -4.33 16.81
N PRO A 83 4.79 -4.63 17.99
CA PRO A 83 6.14 -5.20 18.09
C PRO A 83 6.37 -6.42 17.21
N GLU A 84 5.40 -7.33 17.11
CA GLU A 84 5.54 -8.57 16.33
C GLU A 84 5.58 -8.34 14.82
N LEU A 85 5.11 -7.18 14.36
CA LEU A 85 5.12 -6.80 12.95
C LEU A 85 6.33 -5.95 12.56
N GLN A 86 7.15 -5.48 13.50
CA GLN A 86 8.27 -4.57 13.19
C GLN A 86 9.31 -5.18 12.23
N GLN A 87 9.43 -6.51 12.17
CA GLN A 87 10.28 -7.21 11.20
C GLN A 87 9.85 -7.01 9.73
N TYR A 88 8.62 -6.54 9.51
CA TYR A 88 8.04 -6.24 8.18
C TYR A 88 8.06 -4.74 7.88
N LEU A 89 8.87 -3.96 8.60
CA LEU A 89 9.09 -2.55 8.29
C LEU A 89 9.92 -2.44 7.00
N MET A 90 9.24 -1.95 5.96
CA MET A 90 9.82 -1.61 4.66
C MET A 90 10.72 -0.36 4.73
#